data_AF-A0A397SL49-F1
#
_entry.id   AF-A0A397SL49-F1
#
_cell.length_a   1.000
_cell.length_b   1.000
_cell.length_c   1.000
_cell.angle_alpha   90.00
_cell.angle_beta   90.00
_cell.angle_gamma   90.00
#
_symmetry.space_group_name_H-M   'P 1'
#
loop_
_entity.id
_entity.type
_entity.pdbx_description
1 polymer ?
#
loop_
_entity_poly.entity_id
_entity_poly.type
_entity_poly.pdbx_seq_one_letter_code
_entity_poly.pdbx_strand_id
1 'polypeptide(L)'
;MQLKINKKLYERGRKRHKVSLKDLQNITDAFLNEVKSYSIKKPYILYGITQNPDTKDYIMVLDDEYCGKCGERYTNVYIKWCKSCQIDNLKSNIVSGNEKIDNLIQEMQLKINGYNDLVFEWIPYNQFNDIEKKSKYSFTAAIWKDGPLKYNRDKKLYERGERSHRNVSLKHLQNNTDAFLNEVKSYSIKKSYILYGITQNPDTKDYIMVFKDEYCEKCGEKYADISCKWCKPCQIDNLKINFSNWTSGNEKIDDLIQEMQLEINKWNDIVFEWIPYNQFDYIKEIDKNGCSTVYSAIWKEGPLKYDENEKIYKRSQCFKVALKYSHNSQ
;
A
#
# COMPACT_ATOMS: atom_id res chain seq x y z
N MET A 1 53.63 9.42 30.13
CA MET A 1 53.20 8.12 29.58
C MET A 1 53.04 8.27 28.08
N GLN A 2 54.03 7.86 27.28
CA GLN A 2 53.98 7.93 25.81
C GLN A 2 53.10 6.80 25.27
N LEU A 3 51.96 7.15 24.68
CA LEU A 3 51.12 6.21 23.93
C LEU A 3 51.85 5.79 22.65
N LYS A 4 52.36 4.55 22.62
CA LYS A 4 52.84 3.90 21.39
C LYS A 4 51.62 3.60 20.50
N ILE A 5 51.39 4.46 19.51
CA ILE A 5 50.39 4.20 18.46
C ILE A 5 51.02 3.26 17.43
N ASN A 6 50.56 2.02 17.36
CA ASN A 6 50.88 1.09 16.27
C ASN A 6 50.35 1.67 14.94
N LYS A 7 51.25 2.17 14.07
CA LYS A 7 50.90 2.61 12.72
C LYS A 7 50.62 1.39 11.83
N LYS A 8 49.36 0.94 11.77
CA LYS A 8 48.87 0.18 10.61
C LYS A 8 48.83 1.13 9.40
N LEU A 9 49.51 0.77 8.32
CA LEU A 9 49.44 1.47 7.04
C LEU A 9 48.13 1.07 6.36
N TYR A 10 47.22 2.03 6.20
CA TYR A 10 45.97 1.85 5.45
C TYR A 10 46.13 2.45 4.06
N GLU A 11 45.84 1.68 3.02
CA GLU A 11 45.86 2.15 1.64
C GLU A 11 44.49 2.75 1.26
N ARG A 12 44.49 3.89 0.55
CA ARG A 12 43.26 4.55 0.08
C ARG A 12 42.77 3.85 -1.19
N GLY A 13 41.59 3.21 -1.12
CA GLY A 13 41.07 2.39 -2.22
C GLY A 13 40.44 3.12 -3.43
N ARG A 14 39.94 4.36 -3.29
CA ARG A 14 39.30 5.12 -4.41
C ARG A 14 40.08 6.40 -4.74
N LYS A 15 40.29 6.65 -6.05
CA LYS A 15 41.15 7.74 -6.55
C LYS A 15 40.51 9.14 -6.50
N ARG A 16 39.17 9.28 -6.47
CA ARG A 16 38.46 10.57 -6.34
C ARG A 16 37.10 10.38 -5.65
N HIS A 17 36.80 11.19 -4.63
CA HIS A 17 35.50 11.22 -3.92
C HIS A 17 35.03 12.67 -3.81
N LYS A 18 33.75 12.94 -4.07
CA LYS A 18 33.18 14.29 -3.97
C LYS A 18 32.76 14.54 -2.52
N VAL A 19 33.11 15.72 -2.01
CA VAL A 19 32.86 16.13 -0.62
C VAL A 19 32.23 17.51 -0.59
N SER A 20 31.50 17.80 0.49
CA SER A 20 31.02 19.15 0.80
C SER A 20 31.98 19.81 1.77
N LEU A 21 32.22 21.10 1.57
CA LEU A 21 33.03 21.94 2.45
C LEU A 21 32.10 22.88 3.21
N LYS A 22 32.15 22.86 4.55
CA LYS A 22 31.47 23.83 5.39
C LYS A 22 32.51 24.70 6.08
N ASP A 23 32.52 25.97 5.71
CA ASP A 23 33.40 26.99 6.28
C ASP A 23 32.82 27.51 7.60
N LEU A 24 33.68 27.61 8.62
CA LEU A 24 33.36 28.11 9.94
C LEU A 24 34.54 28.97 10.40
N GLN A 25 34.29 30.27 10.58
CA GLN A 25 35.29 31.22 11.05
C GLN A 25 35.69 30.89 12.49
N ASN A 26 37.00 30.70 12.72
CA ASN A 26 37.66 30.44 14.01
C ASN A 26 37.38 29.06 14.67
N ILE A 27 38.44 28.46 15.26
CA ILE A 27 38.29 27.30 16.15
C ILE A 27 37.70 27.78 17.47
N THR A 28 36.40 27.53 17.65
CA THR A 28 35.68 27.77 18.90
C THR A 28 35.28 26.44 19.53
N ASP A 29 34.94 26.43 20.83
CA ASP A 29 34.34 25.25 21.47
C ASP A 29 33.04 24.82 20.76
N ALA A 30 32.33 25.77 20.15
CA ALA A 30 31.17 25.50 19.30
C ALA A 30 31.54 24.65 18.07
N PHE A 31 32.65 24.95 17.39
CA PHE A 31 33.17 24.15 16.27
C PHE A 31 33.51 22.73 16.70
N LEU A 32 34.23 22.57 17.82
CA LEU A 32 34.60 21.25 18.34
C LEU A 32 33.38 20.42 18.76
N ASN A 33 32.38 21.06 19.36
CA ASN A 33 31.12 20.42 19.74
C ASN A 33 30.29 20.03 18.51
N GLU A 34 30.27 20.85 17.46
CA GLU A 34 29.65 20.52 16.19
C GLU A 34 30.32 19.29 15.55
N VAL A 35 31.65 19.28 15.41
CA VAL A 35 32.42 18.13 14.91
C VAL A 35 32.10 16.85 15.67
N LYS A 36 32.09 16.90 17.02
CA LYS A 36 31.75 15.74 17.86
C LYS A 36 30.32 15.25 17.63
N SER A 37 29.37 16.14 17.31
CA SER A 37 27.98 15.76 17.07
C SER A 37 27.80 14.85 15.84
N TYR A 38 28.64 15.01 14.81
CA TYR A 38 28.63 14.16 13.60
C TYR A 38 29.12 12.74 13.90
N SER A 39 30.03 12.55 14.87
CA SER A 39 30.49 11.23 15.30
C SER A 39 29.40 10.42 16.03
N ILE A 40 28.36 11.07 16.54
CA ILE A 40 27.30 10.47 17.36
C ILE A 40 26.04 10.18 16.51
N LYS A 41 25.69 11.05 15.56
CA LYS A 41 24.47 10.91 14.75
C LYS A 41 24.75 10.19 13.42
N LYS A 42 24.46 8.88 13.35
CA LYS A 42 24.40 8.12 12.09
C LYS A 42 23.11 8.46 11.35
N PRO A 43 23.18 9.38 10.38
CA PRO A 43 23.54 8.93 9.04
C PRO A 43 24.71 9.69 8.39
N TYR A 44 25.45 10.50 9.13
CA TYR A 44 26.41 11.44 8.56
C TYR A 44 27.85 10.89 8.58
N ILE A 45 28.58 11.08 7.49
CA ILE A 45 30.01 10.73 7.40
C ILE A 45 30.82 12.02 7.37
N LEU A 46 31.47 12.33 8.49
CA LEU A 46 32.53 13.32 8.56
C LEU A 46 33.85 12.64 8.17
N TYR A 47 34.47 13.08 7.07
CA TYR A 47 35.75 12.53 6.62
C TYR A 47 36.94 13.16 7.34
N GLY A 48 36.81 14.42 7.78
CA GLY A 48 37.86 15.12 8.51
C GLY A 48 37.68 16.62 8.51
N ILE A 49 38.76 17.32 8.84
CA ILE A 49 38.85 18.78 8.85
C ILE A 49 40.03 19.17 7.96
N THR A 50 39.88 20.24 7.19
CA THR A 50 40.95 20.87 6.40
C THR A 50 41.07 22.34 6.79
N GLN A 51 42.09 23.02 6.28
CA GLN A 51 42.31 24.43 6.53
C GLN A 51 42.52 25.15 5.19
N ASN A 52 41.82 26.27 4.99
CA ASN A 52 42.06 27.14 3.85
C ASN A 52 43.47 27.77 3.99
N PRO A 53 44.39 27.57 3.03
CA PRO A 53 45.75 28.08 3.13
C PRO A 53 45.81 29.62 3.15
N ASP A 54 44.83 30.30 2.55
CA ASP A 54 44.81 31.76 2.40
C ASP A 54 44.14 32.42 3.60
N THR A 55 42.92 31.99 3.95
CA THR A 55 42.13 32.62 5.03
C THR A 55 42.47 32.06 6.42
N LYS A 56 43.16 30.91 6.48
CA LYS A 56 43.43 30.13 7.71
C LYS A 56 42.19 29.55 8.40
N ASP A 57 41.01 29.66 7.76
CA ASP A 57 39.78 29.10 8.29
C ASP A 57 39.79 27.57 8.26
N TYR A 58 39.19 26.97 9.29
CA TYR A 58 39.05 25.54 9.41
C TYR A 58 37.73 25.09 8.80
N ILE A 59 37.79 24.10 7.92
CA ILE A 59 36.67 23.65 7.10
C ILE A 59 36.40 22.18 7.39
N MET A 60 35.15 21.84 7.66
CA MET A 60 34.75 20.44 7.82
C MET A 60 34.59 19.78 6.43
N VAL A 61 35.14 18.58 6.28
CA VAL A 61 35.02 17.76 5.06
C VAL A 61 33.95 16.71 5.29
N LEU A 62 32.76 16.97 4.75
CA LEU A 62 31.57 16.15 4.90
C LEU A 62 31.27 15.38 3.61
N ASP A 63 30.43 14.34 3.70
CA ASP A 63 29.87 13.70 2.50
C ASP A 63 29.07 14.69 1.64
N ASP A 64 28.84 14.37 0.36
CA ASP A 64 28.12 15.23 -0.61
C ASP A 64 26.62 15.27 -0.30
N GLU A 65 26.25 15.98 0.78
CA GLU A 65 24.91 16.06 1.36
C GLU A 65 24.01 17.14 0.74
N TYR A 66 24.60 18.03 -0.06
CA TYR A 66 23.89 19.14 -0.67
C TYR A 66 23.55 18.84 -2.12
N CYS A 67 22.33 19.21 -2.50
CA CYS A 67 21.84 19.10 -3.86
C CYS A 67 22.60 20.07 -4.76
N GLY A 68 23.35 19.55 -5.72
CA GLY A 68 24.09 20.39 -6.68
C GLY A 68 23.21 21.23 -7.60
N LYS A 69 21.88 21.01 -7.63
CA LYS A 69 20.94 21.77 -8.46
C LYS A 69 20.39 23.01 -7.75
N CYS A 70 19.94 22.86 -6.50
CA CYS A 70 19.30 23.95 -5.74
C CYS A 70 20.12 24.42 -4.52
N GLY A 71 21.23 23.77 -4.18
CA GLY A 71 22.04 24.09 -3.00
C GLY A 71 21.44 23.63 -1.67
N GLU A 72 20.18 23.20 -1.63
CA GLU A 72 19.57 22.68 -0.41
C GLU A 72 20.07 21.29 -0.05
N ARG A 73 19.97 20.92 1.22
CA ARG A 73 20.32 19.58 1.69
C ARG A 73 19.40 18.52 1.07
N TYR A 74 19.95 17.37 0.67
CA TYR A 74 19.13 16.23 0.26
C TYR A 74 18.24 15.78 1.42
N THR A 75 16.95 15.58 1.14
CA THR A 75 16.02 14.97 2.10
C THR A 75 16.37 13.50 2.33
N ASN A 76 16.91 12.82 1.33
CA ASN A 76 17.56 11.51 1.48
C ASN A 76 18.94 11.53 0.83
N VAL A 77 19.99 11.58 1.65
CA VAL A 77 21.39 11.66 1.23
C VAL A 77 21.84 10.39 0.49
N TYR A 78 21.45 9.21 0.96
CA TYR A 78 21.91 7.93 0.39
C TYR A 78 21.58 7.76 -1.09
N ILE A 79 20.38 8.15 -1.49
CA ILE A 79 19.94 8.10 -2.90
C ILE A 79 19.96 9.47 -3.58
N LYS A 80 20.51 10.50 -2.91
CA LYS A 80 20.58 11.89 -3.37
C LYS A 80 19.22 12.42 -3.85
N TRP A 81 18.15 12.14 -3.10
CA TRP A 81 16.81 12.62 -3.37
C TRP A 81 16.58 13.96 -2.66
N CYS A 82 16.29 15.01 -3.43
CA CYS A 82 16.08 16.37 -2.94
C CYS A 82 14.61 16.76 -3.14
N LYS A 83 13.84 16.87 -2.05
CA LYS A 83 12.41 17.19 -2.10
C LYS A 83 12.13 18.40 -2.99
N SER A 84 12.79 19.54 -2.73
CA SER A 84 12.53 20.79 -3.43
C SER A 84 12.73 20.67 -4.94
N CYS A 85 13.85 20.08 -5.37
CA CYS A 85 14.08 19.80 -6.80
C CYS A 85 13.01 18.88 -7.42
N GLN A 86 12.50 17.91 -6.68
CA GLN A 86 11.45 17.02 -7.19
C GLN A 86 10.10 17.74 -7.27
N ILE A 87 9.72 18.52 -6.26
CA ILE A 87 8.51 19.33 -6.27
C ILE A 87 8.55 20.33 -7.44
N ASP A 88 9.68 21.01 -7.64
CA ASP A 88 9.84 21.97 -8.74
C ASP A 88 9.73 21.29 -10.11
N ASN A 89 10.29 20.09 -10.25
CA ASN A 89 10.15 19.31 -11.47
C ASN A 89 8.68 18.91 -11.73
N LEU A 90 7.96 18.44 -10.70
CA LEU A 90 6.56 18.04 -10.83
C LEU A 90 5.64 19.23 -11.18
N LYS A 91 5.87 20.41 -10.61
CA LYS A 91 5.10 21.64 -10.91
C LYS A 91 5.12 22.00 -12.39
N SER A 92 6.26 21.80 -13.07
CA SER A 92 6.41 22.14 -14.49
C SER A 92 5.56 21.28 -15.44
N ASN A 93 4.97 20.18 -14.96
CA ASN A 93 4.23 19.21 -15.77
C ASN A 93 2.71 19.22 -15.55
N ILE A 94 2.17 20.16 -14.77
CA ILE A 94 0.73 20.22 -14.50
C ILE A 94 0.02 20.96 -15.63
N VAL A 95 -0.92 20.28 -16.32
CA VAL A 95 -1.66 20.86 -17.44
C VAL A 95 -3.14 20.42 -17.41
N SER A 96 -3.86 20.72 -16.31
CA SER A 96 -5.31 20.46 -16.28
C SER A 96 -6.12 21.54 -17.03
N GLY A 97 -5.56 22.75 -17.14
CA GLY A 97 -6.27 23.92 -17.67
C GLY A 97 -7.25 24.54 -16.67
N ASN A 98 -7.24 24.12 -15.41
CA ASN A 98 -8.05 24.66 -14.33
C ASN A 98 -7.19 25.02 -13.11
N GLU A 99 -7.08 26.31 -12.81
CA GLU A 99 -6.23 26.82 -11.73
C GLU A 99 -6.56 26.21 -10.36
N LYS A 100 -7.84 25.99 -10.03
CA LYS A 100 -8.24 25.38 -8.75
C LYS A 100 -7.77 23.93 -8.64
N ILE A 101 -7.82 23.17 -9.74
CA ILE A 101 -7.34 21.79 -9.80
C ILE A 101 -5.82 21.75 -9.74
N ASP A 102 -5.15 22.63 -10.48
CA ASP A 102 -3.69 22.72 -10.48
C ASP A 102 -3.16 23.05 -9.07
N ASN A 103 -3.80 24.00 -8.38
CA ASN A 103 -3.49 24.34 -6.99
C ASN A 103 -3.70 23.15 -6.03
N LEU A 104 -4.78 22.38 -6.19
CA LEU A 104 -5.00 21.16 -5.41
C LEU A 104 -3.90 20.12 -5.65
N ILE A 105 -3.51 19.89 -6.90
CA ILE A 105 -2.46 18.93 -7.24
C ILE A 105 -1.14 19.37 -6.59
N GLN A 106 -0.79 20.65 -6.66
CA GLN A 106 0.41 21.18 -5.99
C GLN A 106 0.35 21.01 -4.47
N GLU A 107 -0.79 21.31 -3.84
CA GLU A 107 -0.99 21.10 -2.40
C GLU A 107 -0.74 19.63 -2.01
N MET A 108 -1.23 18.70 -2.84
CA MET A 108 -1.04 17.27 -2.64
C MET A 108 0.40 16.83 -2.86
N GLN A 109 1.08 17.33 -3.89
CA GLN A 109 2.48 17.01 -4.17
C GLN A 109 3.43 17.52 -3.08
N LEU A 110 3.16 18.67 -2.44
CA LEU A 110 3.96 19.18 -1.33
C LEU A 110 4.01 18.23 -0.11
N LYS A 111 3.04 17.31 -0.01
CA LYS A 111 2.96 16.30 1.07
C LYS A 111 3.93 15.13 0.84
N ILE A 112 4.57 15.02 -0.33
CA ILE A 112 5.62 14.02 -0.61
C ILE A 112 6.82 14.28 0.30
N ASN A 113 7.25 13.25 1.04
CA ASN A 113 8.37 13.30 1.98
C ASN A 113 9.47 12.27 1.66
N GLY A 114 9.21 11.34 0.74
CA GLY A 114 10.19 10.36 0.29
C GLY A 114 10.01 9.92 -1.15
N TYR A 115 11.06 9.31 -1.68
CA TYR A 115 11.11 8.83 -3.06
C TYR A 115 10.12 7.69 -3.39
N ASN A 116 9.63 6.98 -2.37
CA ASN A 116 8.62 5.92 -2.50
C ASN A 116 7.20 6.44 -2.34
N ASP A 117 7.01 7.70 -1.96
CA ASP A 117 5.69 8.26 -1.77
C ASP A 117 4.99 8.39 -3.12
N LEU A 118 3.67 8.27 -3.07
CA LEU A 118 2.85 8.39 -4.25
C LEU A 118 2.83 9.83 -4.74
N VAL A 119 3.04 10.00 -6.04
CA VAL A 119 2.84 11.29 -6.70
C VAL A 119 1.38 11.41 -7.11
N PHE A 120 0.66 12.34 -6.48
CA PHE A 120 -0.68 12.74 -6.91
C PHE A 120 -0.56 13.64 -8.15
N GLU A 121 -1.26 13.29 -9.22
CA GLU A 121 -1.10 13.98 -10.51
C GLU A 121 -2.42 14.19 -11.28
N TRP A 122 -2.37 15.09 -12.26
CA TRP A 122 -3.38 15.16 -13.32
C TRP A 122 -3.14 14.01 -14.31
N ILE A 123 -4.18 13.25 -14.60
CA ILE A 123 -4.10 12.12 -15.52
C ILE A 123 -4.97 12.44 -16.74
N PRO A 124 -4.38 12.64 -17.94
CA PRO A 124 -5.16 12.86 -19.16
C PRO A 124 -6.16 11.74 -19.40
N TYR A 125 -7.42 12.07 -19.72
CA TYR A 125 -8.50 11.08 -19.79
C TYR A 125 -8.27 9.98 -20.85
N ASN A 126 -7.58 10.31 -21.94
CA ASN A 126 -7.20 9.36 -23.00
C ASN A 126 -6.21 8.25 -22.54
N GLN A 127 -5.68 8.36 -21.33
CA GLN A 127 -4.81 7.35 -20.70
C GLN A 127 -5.57 6.14 -20.17
N PHE A 128 -6.91 6.21 -20.09
CA PHE A 128 -7.74 5.11 -19.61
C PHE A 128 -8.30 4.29 -20.79
N ASN A 129 -8.14 2.97 -20.71
CA ASN A 129 -8.77 1.98 -21.57
C ASN A 129 -9.76 1.12 -20.77
N ASP A 130 -10.58 0.35 -21.48
CA ASP A 130 -11.46 -0.68 -20.92
C ASP A 130 -12.30 -0.16 -19.75
N ILE A 131 -12.88 1.03 -19.93
CA ILE A 131 -13.75 1.67 -18.95
C ILE A 131 -15.06 0.87 -18.91
N GLU A 132 -15.12 -0.13 -18.02
CA GLU A 132 -16.29 -0.99 -17.84
C GLU A 132 -17.42 -0.21 -17.15
N LYS A 133 -18.40 0.29 -17.91
CA LYS A 133 -19.63 0.87 -17.35
C LYS A 133 -20.45 -0.20 -16.61
N LYS A 134 -20.12 -0.48 -15.36
CA LYS A 134 -20.96 -1.29 -14.46
C LYS A 134 -21.96 -0.37 -13.77
N SER A 135 -23.18 -0.34 -14.31
CA SER A 135 -24.24 0.64 -14.06
C SER A 135 -24.96 0.53 -12.71
N LYS A 136 -24.26 0.25 -11.59
CA LYS A 136 -24.93 0.20 -10.28
C LYS A 136 -24.13 0.78 -9.10
N TYR A 137 -22.85 1.11 -9.28
CA TYR A 137 -21.95 1.44 -8.17
C TYR A 137 -21.19 2.76 -8.40
N SER A 138 -20.68 3.36 -7.33
CA SER A 138 -20.00 4.67 -7.37
C SER A 138 -18.64 4.67 -8.08
N PHE A 139 -18.09 3.48 -8.39
CA PHE A 139 -16.78 3.32 -9.04
C PHE A 139 -16.90 2.55 -10.35
N THR A 140 -16.11 2.98 -11.33
CA THR A 140 -15.96 2.33 -12.65
C THR A 140 -14.54 1.79 -12.77
N ALA A 141 -14.35 0.54 -13.20
CA ALA A 141 -13.01 -0.01 -13.41
C ALA A 141 -12.42 0.48 -14.74
N ALA A 142 -11.11 0.70 -14.77
CA ALA A 142 -10.39 1.05 -15.99
C ALA A 142 -8.91 0.59 -15.93
N ILE A 143 -8.26 0.55 -17.09
CA ILE A 143 -6.81 0.35 -17.20
C ILE A 143 -6.15 1.69 -17.51
N TRP A 144 -5.32 2.17 -16.59
CA TRP A 144 -4.42 3.29 -16.82
C TRP A 144 -3.17 2.81 -17.56
N LYS A 145 -3.02 3.16 -18.84
CA LYS A 145 -1.93 2.71 -19.74
C LYS A 145 -0.54 3.09 -19.24
N ASP A 146 -0.41 4.36 -18.88
CA ASP A 146 0.84 4.96 -18.43
C ASP A 146 1.20 4.60 -16.98
N GLY A 147 0.21 4.31 -16.14
CA GLY A 147 0.42 4.03 -14.72
C GLY A 147 1.08 5.17 -13.93
N PRO A 148 1.26 4.99 -12.61
CA PRO A 148 1.78 6.04 -11.75
C PRO A 148 3.28 6.30 -11.96
N LEU A 149 3.67 7.56 -11.79
CA LEU A 149 5.07 7.98 -11.71
C LEU A 149 5.83 7.23 -10.60
N LYS A 150 7.07 6.84 -10.89
CA LYS A 150 7.99 6.22 -9.93
C LYS A 150 9.35 6.90 -9.98
N TYR A 151 10.00 7.02 -8.82
CA TYR A 151 11.33 7.61 -8.76
C TYR A 151 12.39 6.67 -9.33
N ASN A 152 13.06 7.10 -10.40
CA ASN A 152 14.25 6.43 -10.93
C ASN A 152 15.49 6.92 -10.20
N ARG A 153 16.21 6.01 -9.53
CA ARG A 153 17.41 6.34 -8.73
C ARG A 153 18.62 6.76 -9.58
N ASP A 154 18.74 6.23 -10.79
CA ASP A 154 19.86 6.51 -11.68
C ASP A 154 19.71 7.89 -12.32
N LYS A 155 18.50 8.20 -12.82
CA LYS A 155 18.17 9.49 -13.43
C LYS A 155 17.82 10.59 -12.40
N LYS A 156 17.52 10.19 -11.16
CA LYS A 156 17.14 11.07 -10.03
C LYS A 156 15.91 11.94 -10.32
N LEU A 157 14.91 11.35 -10.97
CA LEU A 157 13.66 12.00 -11.33
C LEU A 157 12.53 10.98 -11.35
N TYR A 158 11.30 11.46 -11.25
CA TYR A 158 10.11 10.63 -11.44
C TYR A 158 9.86 10.38 -12.92
N GLU A 159 9.65 9.12 -13.29
CA GLU A 159 9.31 8.72 -14.65
C GLU A 159 8.28 7.59 -14.66
N ARG A 160 7.68 7.37 -15.84
CA ARG A 160 6.84 6.20 -16.10
C ARG A 160 7.74 5.09 -16.66
N GLY A 161 7.55 3.86 -16.19
CA GLY A 161 8.34 2.71 -16.64
C GLY A 161 7.65 1.97 -17.79
N GLU A 162 8.42 1.27 -18.62
CA GLU A 162 7.82 0.34 -19.60
C GLU A 162 7.05 -0.75 -18.82
N ARG A 163 5.74 -0.90 -19.11
CA ARG A 163 4.79 -1.78 -18.37
C ARG A 163 4.36 -1.28 -16.99
N SER A 164 4.23 0.03 -16.80
CA SER A 164 3.64 0.60 -15.59
C SER A 164 2.12 0.56 -15.54
N HIS A 165 1.42 0.05 -16.57
CA HIS A 165 -0.04 0.04 -16.59
C HIS A 165 -0.64 -0.51 -15.28
N ARG A 166 -1.79 0.05 -14.90
CA ARG A 166 -2.46 -0.29 -13.64
C ARG A 166 -3.96 -0.38 -13.85
N ASN A 167 -4.57 -1.37 -13.22
CA ASN A 167 -5.99 -1.33 -12.95
C ASN A 167 -6.25 -0.21 -11.92
N VAL A 168 -7.26 0.59 -12.19
CA VAL A 168 -7.67 1.72 -11.38
C VAL A 168 -9.19 1.71 -11.21
N SER A 169 -9.65 2.31 -10.12
CA SER A 169 -11.07 2.56 -9.88
C SER A 169 -11.35 4.05 -10.04
N LEU A 170 -12.26 4.39 -10.94
CA LEU A 170 -12.67 5.75 -11.26
C LEU A 170 -13.93 6.10 -10.48
N LYS A 171 -13.86 7.07 -9.57
CA LYS A 171 -15.03 7.57 -8.85
C LYS A 171 -15.59 8.79 -9.55
N HIS A 172 -16.81 8.66 -10.05
CA HIS A 172 -17.54 9.75 -10.68
C HIS A 172 -18.36 10.50 -9.63
N LEU A 173 -18.27 11.82 -9.62
CA LEU A 173 -19.04 12.69 -8.73
C LEU A 173 -19.65 13.81 -9.56
N GLN A 174 -20.98 13.86 -9.58
CA GLN A 174 -21.73 14.96 -10.16
C GLN A 174 -21.84 16.08 -9.12
N ASN A 175 -20.75 16.80 -8.92
CA ASN A 175 -20.65 17.88 -7.94
C ASN A 175 -20.04 19.12 -8.60
N ASN A 176 -20.33 20.30 -8.04
CA ASN A 176 -19.55 21.49 -8.40
C ASN A 176 -18.08 21.31 -8.00
N THR A 177 -17.21 22.13 -8.58
CA THR A 177 -15.75 22.02 -8.37
C THR A 177 -15.38 22.10 -6.89
N ASP A 178 -15.94 23.01 -6.11
CA ASP A 178 -15.53 23.20 -4.71
C ASP A 178 -15.92 22.00 -3.82
N ALA A 179 -17.10 21.42 -4.03
CA ALA A 179 -17.52 20.20 -3.36
C ALA A 179 -16.62 19.00 -3.73
N PHE A 180 -16.25 18.87 -5.01
CA PHE A 180 -15.30 17.86 -5.47
C PHE A 180 -13.92 18.02 -4.79
N LEU A 181 -13.38 19.24 -4.73
CA LEU A 181 -12.08 19.50 -4.09
C LEU A 181 -12.09 19.12 -2.59
N ASN A 182 -13.16 19.47 -1.88
CA ASN A 182 -13.31 19.10 -0.47
C ASN A 182 -13.34 17.59 -0.26
N GLU A 183 -14.01 16.88 -1.16
CA GLU A 183 -14.07 15.43 -1.13
C GLU A 183 -12.69 14.80 -1.35
N VAL A 184 -11.92 15.27 -2.35
CA VAL A 184 -10.54 14.82 -2.58
C VAL A 184 -9.67 15.02 -1.32
N LYS A 185 -9.77 16.18 -0.67
CA LYS A 185 -9.03 16.47 0.56
C LYS A 185 -9.43 15.53 1.71
N SER A 186 -10.71 15.15 1.81
CA SER A 186 -11.19 14.22 2.84
C SER A 186 -10.50 12.85 2.76
N TYR A 187 -10.25 12.35 1.53
CA TYR A 187 -9.52 11.11 1.30
C TYR A 187 -8.05 11.20 1.71
N SER A 188 -7.42 12.37 1.46
CA SER A 188 -6.06 12.64 1.92
C SER A 188 -5.91 12.59 3.45
N ILE A 189 -6.93 13.02 4.19
CA ILE A 189 -6.92 13.06 5.66
C ILE A 189 -7.14 11.67 6.25
N LYS A 190 -8.14 10.93 5.73
CA LYS A 190 -8.52 9.62 6.27
C LYS A 190 -7.45 8.54 6.08
N LYS A 191 -6.50 8.74 5.14
CA LYS A 191 -5.43 7.78 4.75
C LYS A 191 -5.91 6.36 4.40
N SER A 192 -7.23 6.16 4.31
CA SER A 192 -7.84 4.86 4.03
C SER A 192 -7.81 4.51 2.55
N TYR A 193 -7.63 5.52 1.68
CA TYR A 193 -7.64 5.35 0.23
C TYR A 193 -6.32 5.78 -0.43
N ILE A 194 -5.81 4.96 -1.36
CA ILE A 194 -4.68 5.31 -2.22
C ILE A 194 -5.23 5.98 -3.48
N LEU A 195 -5.12 7.30 -3.52
CA LEU A 195 -5.61 8.16 -4.61
C LEU A 195 -4.44 8.57 -5.50
N TYR A 196 -4.46 8.11 -6.77
CA TYR A 196 -3.42 8.40 -7.77
C TYR A 196 -3.50 9.82 -8.32
N GLY A 197 -4.71 10.35 -8.48
CA GLY A 197 -4.85 11.62 -9.16
C GLY A 197 -6.28 11.97 -9.49
N ILE A 198 -6.41 12.96 -10.37
CA ILE A 198 -7.67 13.44 -10.92
C ILE A 198 -7.59 13.39 -12.44
N THR A 199 -8.71 13.08 -13.07
CA THR A 199 -8.92 13.26 -14.50
C THR A 199 -10.23 14.02 -14.73
N GLN A 200 -10.50 14.42 -15.97
CA GLN A 200 -11.77 15.03 -16.35
C GLN A 200 -12.30 14.36 -17.61
N ASN A 201 -13.57 13.97 -17.58
CA ASN A 201 -14.24 13.44 -18.76
C ASN A 201 -14.33 14.55 -19.82
N PRO A 202 -13.79 14.35 -21.05
CA PRO A 202 -13.80 15.38 -22.08
C PRO A 202 -15.21 15.72 -22.58
N ASP A 203 -16.16 14.78 -22.50
CA ASP A 203 -17.52 14.94 -22.99
C ASP A 203 -18.41 15.62 -21.93
N THR A 204 -18.43 15.10 -20.70
CA THR A 204 -19.30 15.63 -19.64
C THR A 204 -18.70 16.79 -18.85
N LYS A 205 -17.37 16.98 -18.95
CA LYS A 205 -16.57 17.92 -18.15
C LYS A 205 -16.54 17.62 -16.65
N ASP A 206 -17.06 16.46 -16.23
CA ASP A 206 -17.00 16.04 -14.84
C ASP A 206 -15.58 15.62 -14.44
N TYR A 207 -15.16 16.05 -13.25
CA TYR A 207 -13.94 15.56 -12.63
C TYR A 207 -14.15 14.18 -12.02
N ILE A 208 -13.12 13.35 -12.14
CA ILE A 208 -13.12 11.95 -11.73
C ILE A 208 -11.88 11.72 -10.87
N MET A 209 -12.08 11.10 -9.71
CA MET A 209 -10.96 10.66 -8.88
C MET A 209 -10.46 9.29 -9.33
N VAL A 210 -9.14 9.13 -9.39
CA VAL A 210 -8.48 7.91 -9.87
C VAL A 210 -7.84 7.20 -8.68
N PHE A 211 -8.42 6.09 -8.26
CA PHE A 211 -7.94 5.29 -7.13
C PHE A 211 -7.15 4.07 -7.59
N LYS A 212 -6.27 3.58 -6.72
CA LYS A 212 -5.72 2.23 -6.87
C LYS A 212 -6.85 1.20 -6.78
N ASP A 213 -6.83 0.19 -7.64
CA ASP A 213 -7.79 -0.93 -7.67
C ASP A 213 -7.63 -1.86 -6.45
N GLU A 214 -7.93 -1.33 -5.26
CA GLU A 214 -7.96 -2.04 -3.98
C GLU A 214 -9.35 -2.03 -3.33
N TYR A 215 -10.36 -1.47 -4.01
CA TYR A 215 -11.69 -1.25 -3.45
C TYR A 215 -12.71 -2.12 -4.16
N CYS A 216 -13.65 -2.62 -3.38
CA CYS A 216 -14.71 -3.47 -3.86
C CYS A 216 -15.63 -2.71 -4.81
N GLU A 217 -15.74 -3.21 -6.03
CA GLU A 217 -16.67 -2.69 -7.04
C GLU A 217 -18.13 -2.67 -6.53
N LYS A 218 -18.52 -3.60 -5.64
CA LYS A 218 -19.90 -3.74 -5.16
C LYS A 218 -20.27 -2.80 -4.01
N CYS A 219 -19.36 -2.53 -3.08
CA CYS A 219 -19.68 -1.76 -1.87
C CYS A 219 -18.74 -0.60 -1.57
N GLY A 220 -17.67 -0.41 -2.36
CA GLY A 220 -16.68 0.66 -2.18
C GLY A 220 -15.69 0.43 -1.02
N GLU A 221 -15.91 -0.60 -0.19
CA GLU A 221 -15.01 -0.94 0.91
C GLU A 221 -13.70 -1.55 0.39
N LYS A 222 -12.61 -1.36 1.13
CA LYS A 222 -11.32 -1.94 0.78
C LYS A 222 -11.40 -3.47 0.77
N TYR A 223 -10.81 -4.10 -0.23
CA TYR A 223 -10.63 -5.55 -0.23
C TYR A 223 -9.79 -5.97 0.98
N ALA A 224 -10.24 -6.99 1.69
CA ALA A 224 -9.45 -7.59 2.75
C ALA A 224 -8.30 -8.43 2.17
N ASP A 225 -8.49 -8.99 0.97
CA ASP A 225 -7.40 -9.52 0.14
C ASP A 225 -7.49 -8.93 -1.27
N ILE A 226 -6.49 -8.13 -1.65
CA ILE A 226 -6.42 -7.45 -2.95
C ILE A 226 -6.14 -8.46 -4.07
N SER A 227 -5.37 -9.52 -3.81
CA SER A 227 -4.90 -10.45 -4.84
C SER A 227 -6.04 -11.23 -5.47
N CYS A 228 -6.96 -11.73 -4.65
CA CYS A 228 -8.16 -12.43 -5.09
C CYS A 228 -9.43 -11.54 -5.09
N LYS A 229 -9.28 -10.23 -4.84
CA LYS A 229 -10.38 -9.26 -4.75
C LYS A 229 -11.50 -9.70 -3.78
N TRP A 230 -11.11 -10.25 -2.63
CA TRP A 230 -12.05 -10.72 -1.61
C TRP A 230 -12.48 -9.58 -0.68
N CYS A 231 -13.79 -9.31 -0.65
CA CYS A 231 -14.38 -8.22 0.11
C CYS A 231 -15.21 -8.77 1.29
N LYS A 232 -14.69 -8.65 2.52
CA LYS A 232 -15.35 -9.15 3.73
C LYS A 232 -16.81 -8.70 3.87
N PRO A 233 -17.16 -7.40 3.80
CA PRO A 233 -18.55 -6.95 3.89
C PRO A 233 -19.47 -7.64 2.87
N CYS A 234 -19.08 -7.67 1.60
CA CYS A 234 -19.86 -8.31 0.55
C CYS A 234 -20.04 -9.82 0.79
N GLN A 235 -19.02 -10.51 1.31
CA GLN A 235 -19.14 -11.94 1.58
C GLN A 235 -20.02 -12.23 2.80
N ILE A 236 -19.91 -11.42 3.86
CA ILE A 236 -20.84 -11.50 4.99
C ILE A 236 -22.28 -11.26 4.53
N ASP A 237 -22.52 -10.25 3.69
CA ASP A 237 -23.86 -9.98 3.16
C ASP A 237 -24.38 -11.13 2.28
N ASN A 238 -23.52 -11.75 1.47
CA ASN A 238 -23.88 -12.96 0.70
C ASN A 238 -24.22 -14.15 1.60
N LEU A 239 -23.49 -14.33 2.71
CA LEU A 239 -23.79 -15.39 3.68
C LEU A 239 -25.12 -15.14 4.38
N LYS A 240 -25.39 -13.91 4.81
CA LYS A 240 -26.67 -13.52 5.44
C LYS A 240 -27.89 -13.87 4.61
N ILE A 241 -27.81 -13.75 3.28
CA ILE A 241 -28.90 -14.13 2.35
C ILE A 241 -29.28 -15.61 2.50
N ASN A 242 -28.32 -16.46 2.87
CA ASN A 242 -28.47 -17.91 2.95
C ASN A 242 -28.64 -18.44 4.38
N PHE A 243 -28.75 -17.59 5.41
CA PHE A 243 -28.91 -18.03 6.80
C PHE A 243 -30.07 -19.00 6.99
N SER A 244 -31.18 -18.81 6.27
CA SER A 244 -32.33 -19.73 6.31
C SER A 244 -32.04 -21.14 5.76
N ASN A 245 -30.96 -21.32 5.00
CA ASN A 245 -30.60 -22.62 4.39
C ASN A 245 -29.76 -23.49 5.33
N TRP A 246 -29.15 -22.92 6.38
CA TRP A 246 -28.31 -23.64 7.34
C TRP A 246 -29.00 -23.84 8.69
N THR A 247 -30.31 -24.08 8.69
CA THR A 247 -31.05 -24.37 9.93
C THR A 247 -30.95 -25.85 10.30
N SER A 248 -30.59 -26.10 11.56
CA SER A 248 -30.61 -27.40 12.22
C SER A 248 -31.97 -27.74 12.83
N GLY A 249 -32.88 -26.77 12.91
CA GLY A 249 -34.10 -26.85 13.71
C GLY A 249 -33.88 -26.61 15.21
N ASN A 250 -32.64 -26.30 15.63
CA ASN A 250 -32.30 -25.91 17.00
C ASN A 250 -31.73 -24.49 17.02
N GLU A 251 -32.48 -23.56 17.60
CA GLU A 251 -32.14 -22.13 17.66
C GLU A 251 -30.72 -21.87 18.19
N LYS A 252 -30.28 -22.56 19.25
CA LYS A 252 -28.94 -22.36 19.82
C LYS A 252 -27.82 -22.79 18.89
N ILE A 253 -28.04 -23.84 18.09
CA ILE A 253 -27.05 -24.30 17.10
C ILE A 253 -27.04 -23.35 15.91
N ASP A 254 -28.22 -22.91 15.48
CA ASP A 254 -28.38 -21.99 14.35
C ASP A 254 -27.73 -20.63 14.65
N ASP A 255 -27.90 -20.12 15.87
CA ASP A 255 -27.24 -18.91 16.37
C ASP A 255 -25.71 -19.06 16.35
N LEU A 256 -25.19 -20.18 16.89
CA LEU A 256 -23.75 -20.47 16.86
C LEU A 256 -23.22 -20.50 15.42
N ILE A 257 -23.96 -21.10 14.48
CA ILE A 257 -23.54 -21.15 13.07
C ILE A 257 -23.45 -19.73 12.49
N GLN A 258 -24.46 -18.90 12.73
CA GLN A 258 -24.46 -17.52 12.26
C GLN A 258 -23.31 -16.71 12.85
N GLU A 259 -23.05 -16.84 14.17
CA GLU A 259 -21.92 -16.20 14.83
C GLU A 259 -20.59 -16.58 14.15
N MET A 260 -20.35 -17.89 13.98
CA MET A 260 -19.14 -18.41 13.34
C MET A 260 -18.98 -17.93 11.88
N GLN A 261 -20.09 -17.82 11.14
CA GLN A 261 -20.07 -17.32 9.75
C GLN A 261 -19.73 -15.83 9.67
N LEU A 262 -20.07 -15.02 10.68
CA LEU A 262 -19.75 -13.60 10.74
C LEU A 262 -18.28 -13.34 11.10
N GLU A 263 -17.59 -14.32 11.68
CA GLU A 263 -16.19 -14.23 12.09
C GLU A 263 -15.19 -14.41 10.94
N ILE A 264 -15.62 -14.75 9.73
CA ILE A 264 -14.70 -14.92 8.59
C ILE A 264 -13.88 -13.66 8.33
N ASN A 265 -12.59 -13.84 8.05
CA ASN A 265 -11.61 -12.77 7.91
C ASN A 265 -10.75 -12.88 6.65
N LYS A 266 -10.63 -14.07 6.06
CA LYS A 266 -9.83 -14.34 4.87
C LYS A 266 -10.61 -15.14 3.85
N TRP A 267 -10.17 -15.07 2.60
CA TRP A 267 -10.81 -15.77 1.49
C TRP A 267 -10.76 -17.29 1.61
N ASN A 268 -9.76 -17.82 2.30
CA ASN A 268 -9.57 -19.26 2.53
C ASN A 268 -10.08 -19.74 3.89
N ASP A 269 -10.75 -18.89 4.67
CA ASP A 269 -11.40 -19.33 5.90
C ASP A 269 -12.52 -20.31 5.58
N ILE A 270 -12.68 -21.31 6.46
CA ILE A 270 -13.75 -22.29 6.34
C ILE A 270 -15.06 -21.61 6.73
N VAL A 271 -16.06 -21.68 5.86
CA VAL A 271 -17.43 -21.26 6.21
C VAL A 271 -18.01 -22.35 7.11
N PHE A 272 -18.42 -21.96 8.31
CA PHE A 272 -19.07 -22.86 9.27
C PHE A 272 -20.51 -23.12 8.82
N GLU A 273 -20.96 -24.38 8.80
CA GLU A 273 -22.24 -24.76 8.19
C GLU A 273 -22.95 -25.85 9.01
N TRP A 274 -24.29 -25.82 8.99
CA TRP A 274 -25.07 -27.02 9.29
C TRP A 274 -25.00 -27.99 8.11
N ILE A 275 -24.71 -29.26 8.41
CA ILE A 275 -24.62 -30.31 7.39
C ILE A 275 -25.62 -31.43 7.74
N PRO A 276 -26.71 -31.59 6.97
CA PRO A 276 -27.65 -32.68 7.17
C PRO A 276 -26.96 -34.04 7.10
N TYR A 277 -27.31 -34.97 8.01
CA TYR A 277 -26.60 -36.26 8.12
C TYR A 277 -26.66 -37.11 6.84
N ASN A 278 -27.71 -36.97 6.03
CA ASN A 278 -27.85 -37.65 4.74
C ASN A 278 -26.85 -37.19 3.65
N GLN A 279 -26.05 -36.15 3.92
CA GLN A 279 -24.96 -35.67 3.08
C GLN A 279 -23.68 -36.51 3.20
N PHE A 280 -23.63 -37.45 4.15
CA PHE A 280 -22.47 -38.31 4.38
C PHE A 280 -22.72 -39.73 3.83
N ASP A 281 -21.80 -40.18 2.97
CA ASP A 281 -21.72 -41.56 2.48
C ASP A 281 -20.50 -42.29 3.04
N TYR A 282 -20.50 -43.62 2.89
CA TYR A 282 -19.38 -44.49 3.25
C TYR A 282 -18.89 -44.28 4.69
N ILE A 283 -19.81 -44.11 5.62
CA ILE A 283 -19.53 -43.89 7.03
C ILE A 283 -18.93 -45.17 7.63
N LYS A 284 -17.67 -45.10 8.07
CA LYS A 284 -16.91 -46.23 8.62
C LYS A 284 -16.29 -45.83 9.95
N GLU A 285 -16.51 -46.61 11.01
CA GLU A 285 -15.83 -46.42 12.30
C GLU A 285 -14.31 -46.60 12.11
N ILE A 286 -13.53 -45.66 12.65
CA ILE A 286 -12.06 -45.68 12.58
C ILE A 286 -11.39 -45.64 13.94
N ASP A 287 -12.08 -45.16 14.98
CA ASP A 287 -11.58 -45.13 16.35
C ASP A 287 -12.76 -45.11 17.33
N LYS A 288 -12.59 -45.77 18.47
CA LYS A 288 -13.59 -45.82 19.55
C LYS A 288 -12.90 -45.85 20.90
N ASN A 289 -13.14 -44.80 21.67
CA ASN A 289 -12.66 -44.68 23.04
C ASN A 289 -13.87 -44.55 23.99
N GLY A 290 -13.63 -44.64 25.30
CA GLY A 290 -14.69 -44.67 26.32
C GLY A 290 -15.67 -43.47 26.30
N CYS A 291 -15.26 -42.32 25.75
CA CYS A 291 -16.08 -41.10 25.72
C CYS A 291 -16.54 -40.67 24.33
N SER A 292 -16.01 -41.25 23.25
CA SER A 292 -16.39 -40.87 21.88
C SER A 292 -16.05 -41.94 20.84
N THR A 293 -16.87 -42.01 19.79
CA THR A 293 -16.60 -42.79 18.58
C THR A 293 -16.31 -41.85 17.41
N VAL A 294 -15.31 -42.15 16.58
CA VAL A 294 -14.93 -41.38 15.40
C VAL A 294 -15.16 -42.23 14.14
N TYR A 295 -15.82 -41.64 13.16
CA TYR A 295 -16.10 -42.25 11.86
C TYR A 295 -15.38 -41.47 10.76
N SER A 296 -14.89 -42.15 9.73
CA SER A 296 -14.55 -41.54 8.46
C SER A 296 -15.77 -41.57 7.54
N ALA A 297 -16.03 -40.49 6.82
CA ALA A 297 -17.12 -40.41 5.86
C ALA A 297 -16.72 -39.58 4.63
N ILE A 298 -17.49 -39.72 3.55
CA ILE A 298 -17.42 -38.84 2.38
C ILE A 298 -18.60 -37.87 2.44
N TRP A 299 -18.31 -36.57 2.50
CA TRP A 299 -19.32 -35.53 2.36
C TRP A 299 -19.57 -35.28 0.86
N LYS A 300 -20.79 -35.58 0.39
CA LYS A 300 -21.22 -35.51 -1.02
C LYS A 300 -20.94 -34.13 -1.64
N GLU A 301 -21.52 -33.10 -1.05
CA GLU A 301 -21.41 -31.72 -1.54
C GLU A 301 -20.11 -31.04 -1.11
N GLY A 302 -19.53 -31.48 0.01
CA GLY A 302 -18.30 -30.93 0.57
C GLY A 302 -18.40 -29.46 1.02
N PRO A 303 -17.29 -28.90 1.53
CA PRO A 303 -17.30 -27.56 2.10
C PRO A 303 -17.43 -26.48 1.01
N LEU A 304 -17.97 -25.33 1.40
CA LEU A 304 -17.87 -24.11 0.61
C LEU A 304 -16.43 -23.61 0.56
N LYS A 305 -15.95 -23.28 -0.65
CA LYS A 305 -14.66 -22.65 -0.91
C LYS A 305 -14.84 -21.43 -1.79
N TYR A 306 -14.07 -20.38 -1.52
CA TYR A 306 -14.08 -19.18 -2.33
C TYR A 306 -13.51 -19.46 -3.73
N ASP A 307 -14.27 -19.15 -4.77
CA ASP A 307 -13.84 -19.17 -6.16
C ASP A 307 -13.37 -17.77 -6.56
N GLU A 308 -12.09 -17.61 -6.85
CA GLU A 308 -11.49 -16.31 -7.18
C GLU A 308 -11.97 -15.73 -8.51
N ASN A 309 -12.36 -16.59 -9.46
CA ASN A 309 -12.79 -16.14 -10.79
C ASN A 309 -14.21 -15.54 -10.71
N GLU A 310 -15.12 -16.25 -10.06
CA GLU A 310 -16.51 -15.82 -9.89
C GLU A 310 -16.73 -14.91 -8.67
N LYS A 311 -15.73 -14.82 -7.78
CA LYS A 311 -15.74 -14.05 -6.52
C LYS A 311 -16.90 -14.43 -5.58
N ILE A 312 -17.27 -15.72 -5.56
CA ILE A 312 -18.35 -16.30 -4.74
C ILE A 312 -17.89 -17.62 -4.11
N TYR A 313 -18.57 -18.09 -3.07
CA TYR A 313 -18.33 -19.42 -2.50
C TYR A 313 -19.04 -20.50 -3.33
N LYS A 314 -18.32 -21.58 -3.66
CA LYS A 314 -18.83 -22.76 -4.37
C LYS A 314 -18.53 -24.03 -3.59
N ARG A 315 -19.36 -25.06 -3.81
CA ARG A 315 -19.19 -26.39 -3.22
C ARG A 315 -17.97 -27.11 -3.79
N SER A 316 -17.13 -27.63 -2.90
CA SER A 316 -16.00 -28.51 -3.24
C SER A 316 -16.44 -29.97 -3.07
N GLN A 317 -17.00 -30.56 -4.12
CA GLN A 317 -17.59 -31.90 -4.09
C GLN A 317 -16.64 -33.00 -3.55
N CYS A 318 -17.26 -34.04 -2.99
CA CYS A 318 -16.62 -35.29 -2.57
C CYS A 318 -15.42 -35.10 -1.62
N PHE A 319 -15.70 -34.58 -0.42
CA PHE A 319 -14.67 -34.28 0.58
C PHE A 319 -14.64 -35.35 1.69
N LYS A 320 -13.46 -35.93 1.96
CA LYS A 320 -13.31 -36.89 3.06
C LYS A 320 -13.25 -36.16 4.40
N VAL A 321 -14.09 -36.57 5.34
CA VAL A 321 -14.21 -35.96 6.66
C VAL A 321 -14.14 -37.01 7.77
N ALA A 322 -13.91 -36.54 8.99
CA ALA A 322 -14.08 -37.31 10.21
C ALA A 322 -15.30 -36.78 10.98
N LEU A 323 -16.21 -37.67 11.37
CA LEU A 323 -17.37 -37.37 12.21
C LEU A 323 -17.07 -37.87 13.62
N LYS A 324 -17.07 -36.98 14.62
CA LYS A 324 -16.88 -37.36 16.02
C LYS A 324 -18.23 -37.34 16.74
N TYR A 325 -18.61 -38.48 17.30
CA TYR A 325 -19.78 -38.64 18.14
C TYR A 325 -19.36 -38.77 19.60
N SER A 326 -19.78 -37.84 20.44
CA SER A 326 -19.54 -37.89 21.89
C SER A 326 -20.66 -38.68 22.56
N HIS A 327 -20.30 -39.63 23.42
CA HIS A 327 -21.28 -40.33 24.24
C HIS A 327 -21.64 -39.41 25.41
N ASN A 328 -22.93 -39.08 25.59
CA ASN A 328 -23.37 -38.41 26.80
C ASN A 328 -23.08 -39.37 27.97
N SER A 329 -22.18 -39.00 28.88
CA SER A 329 -22.09 -39.70 30.15
C SER A 329 -23.39 -39.44 30.90
N GLN A 330 -24.11 -40.52 31.23
CA GLN A 330 -25.29 -40.50 32.08
C GLN A 330 -25.01 -39.87 33.45
#